data_AF-A0A1Q7CDJ6-F1
#
_entry.id   AF-A0A1Q7CDJ6-F1
#
_cell.length_a   1.000
_cell.length_b   1.000
_cell.length_c   1.000
_cell.angle_alpha   90.00
_cell.angle_beta   90.00
_cell.angle_gamma   90.00
#
_symmetry.space_group_name_H-M   'P 1'
#
loop_
_entity.id
_entity.type
_entity.pdbx_description
1 polymer ?
#
loop_
_entity_poly.entity_id
_entity_poly.type
_entity_poly.pdbx_seq_one_letter_code
_entity_poly.pdbx_strand_id
1 'polypeptide(L)' 'MPDNILVLAEQREGKLNRVSWETLTAGQSLAAEAGWMLEAAVVGSGVTNLASEIAGKKVAKVFARIAQA' A
#
# COMPACT_ATOMS: atom_id res chain seq x y z
N MET A 1 5.47 -21.05 0.53
CA MET A 1 4.32 -20.52 1.31
C MET A 1 4.37 -19.01 1.18
N PRO A 2 3.22 -18.31 1.06
CA PRO A 2 3.23 -16.85 1.09
C PRO A 2 3.64 -16.38 2.48
N ASP A 3 4.59 -15.44 2.52
CA ASP A 3 5.25 -14.86 3.69
C ASP A 3 5.05 -13.33 3.77
N ASN A 4 4.12 -12.81 2.96
CA ASN A 4 3.88 -11.39 2.78
C ASN A 4 2.38 -11.04 2.86
N ILE A 5 2.07 -9.86 3.40
CA ILE A 5 0.76 -9.20 3.31
C ILE A 5 0.85 -8.11 2.24
N LEU A 6 -0.11 -8.07 1.32
CA LEU A 6 -0.23 -6.99 0.34
C LEU A 6 -1.45 -6.12 0.67
N VAL A 7 -1.22 -4.81 0.87
CA VAL A 7 -2.28 -3.81 1.00
C VAL A 7 -2.50 -3.12 -0.34
N LEU A 8 -3.76 -3.07 -0.78
CA LEU A 8 -4.16 -2.27 -1.95
C LEU A 8 -4.53 -0.86 -1.48
N ALA A 9 -3.81 0.14 -2.00
CA ALA A 9 -4.06 1.55 -1.75
C ALA A 9 -4.61 2.19 -3.03
N GLU A 10 -5.90 2.51 -3.02
CA GLU A 10 -6.59 3.03 -4.20
C GLU A 10 -6.52 4.55 -4.24
N GLN A 11 -5.98 5.06 -5.34
CA GLN A 11 -5.99 6.48 -5.65
C GLN A 11 -7.34 6.85 -6.29
N ARG A 12 -7.95 7.91 -5.78
CA ARG A 12 -9.10 8.58 -6.37
C ARG A 12 -8.88 10.08 -6.30
N GLU A 13 -9.10 10.78 -7.42
CA GLU A 13 -8.99 12.24 -7.50
C GLU A 13 -7.64 12.79 -6.99
N GLY A 14 -6.55 12.10 -7.31
CA GLY A 14 -5.19 12.51 -6.94
C GLY A 14 -4.76 12.14 -5.52
N LYS A 15 -5.63 11.48 -4.73
CA LYS A 15 -5.38 11.21 -3.31
C LYS A 15 -5.71 9.78 -2.93
N LEU A 16 -5.09 9.30 -1.86
CA LEU A 16 -5.54 8.10 -1.17
C LEU A 16 -6.71 8.45 -0.26
N ASN A 17 -7.73 7.60 -0.27
CA ASN A 17 -8.82 7.73 0.70
C ASN A 17 -8.32 7.38 2.11
N ARG A 18 -9.06 7.84 3.13
CA ARG A 18 -8.74 7.54 4.53
C ARG A 18 -8.66 6.03 4.80
N VAL A 19 -9.52 5.25 4.17
CA VAL A 19 -9.56 3.79 4.32
C VAL A 19 -8.24 3.15 3.91
N SER A 20 -7.61 3.59 2.81
CA SER A 20 -6.30 3.06 2.36
C SER A 20 -5.22 3.24 3.43
N TRP A 21 -5.25 4.36 4.17
CA TRP A 21 -4.32 4.61 5.28
C TRP A 21 -4.60 3.74 6.50
N GLU A 22 -5.87 3.55 6.83
CA GLU A 22 -6.29 2.66 7.91
C GLU A 22 -5.94 1.21 7.58
N THR A 23 -6.14 0.77 6.34
CA THR A 23 -5.75 -0.56 5.85
C THR A 23 -4.24 -0.76 5.89
N LEU A 24 -3.45 0.26 5.52
CA LEU A 24 -2.00 0.20 5.63
C LEU A 24 -1.56 0.00 7.09
N THR A 25 -2.18 0.73 8.01
CA THR A 25 -1.90 0.61 9.45
C THR A 25 -2.30 -0.76 9.99
N ALA A 26 -3.47 -1.28 9.60
CA ALA A 26 -3.90 -2.63 9.97
C ALA A 26 -2.95 -3.71 9.41
N GLY A 27 -2.50 -3.55 8.16
CA GLY A 27 -1.51 -4.43 7.55
C GLY A 27 -0.18 -4.44 8.31
N GLN A 28 0.26 -3.29 8.86
CA GLN A 28 1.48 -3.22 9.67
C GLN A 28 1.35 -4.01 10.97
N SER A 29 0.20 -3.92 11.64
CA SER A 29 -0.07 -4.68 12.86
C SER A 29 -0.11 -6.18 12.57
N LEU A 30 -0.82 -6.60 11.51
CA LEU A 30 -0.93 -8.01 11.13
C LEU A 30 0.42 -8.60 10.69
N ALA A 31 1.21 -7.86 9.92
CA ALA A 31 2.53 -8.30 9.50
C ALA A 31 3.47 -8.47 10.70
N ALA A 32 3.37 -7.57 11.69
CA ALA A 32 4.14 -7.68 12.93
C ALA A 32 3.72 -8.90 13.77
N GLU A 33 2.42 -9.19 13.86
CA GLU A 33 1.89 -10.34 14.60
C GLU A 33 2.26 -11.68 13.92
N ALA A 34 2.18 -11.73 12.59
CA ALA A 34 2.46 -12.94 11.81
C ALA A 34 3.96 -13.17 11.55
N GLY A 35 4.81 -12.18 11.82
CA GLY A 35 6.24 -12.22 11.45
C GLY A 35 6.46 -12.16 9.93
N TRP A 36 5.55 -11.50 9.20
CA TRP A 36 5.55 -11.39 7.74
C TRP A 36 6.00 -10.01 7.28
N MET A 37 6.33 -9.88 5.99
CA MET A 37 6.60 -8.57 5.40
C MET A 37 5.30 -7.91 4.91
N LEU A 38 5.24 -6.57 5.00
CA LEU A 38 4.14 -5.80 4.44
C LEU A 38 4.55 -5.15 3.13
N GLU A 39 3.82 -5.42 2.06
CA GLU A 39 3.93 -4.75 0.79
C GLU A 39 2.69 -3.89 0.53
N ALA A 40 2.84 -2.87 -0.32
CA ALA A 40 1.73 -2.01 -0.73
C ALA A 40 1.67 -1.88 -2.25
N ALA A 41 0.47 -1.92 -2.81
CA ALA A 41 0.23 -1.62 -4.22
C ALA A 41 -0.66 -0.39 -4.34
N VAL A 42 -0.14 0.65 -5.00
CA VAL A 42 -0.87 1.88 -5.30
C VAL A 42 -1.47 1.76 -6.69
N VAL A 43 -2.80 1.80 -6.75
CA VAL A 43 -3.57 1.60 -7.98
C VAL A 43 -4.33 2.88 -8.31
N GLY A 44 -4.20 3.35 -9.55
CA GLY A 44 -4.93 4.52 -10.06
C GLY A 44 -4.13 5.31 -11.08
N SER A 45 -4.40 6.61 -11.19
CA SER A 45 -3.70 7.52 -12.11
C SER A 45 -2.78 8.48 -11.35
N GLY A 46 -1.62 8.82 -11.92
CA GLY A 46 -0.69 9.77 -11.29
C GLY A 46 -0.17 9.34 -9.91
N VAL A 47 0.03 8.03 -9.70
CA VAL A 47 0.28 7.44 -8.37
C VAL A 47 1.71 7.60 -7.84
N THR A 48 2.64 8.15 -8.63
CA THR A 48 4.08 8.23 -8.27
C THR A 48 4.32 8.88 -6.91
N ASN A 49 3.72 10.05 -6.66
CA ASN A 49 3.91 10.77 -5.40
C ASN A 49 3.31 10.00 -4.21
N LEU A 50 2.15 9.36 -4.41
CA LEU A 50 1.48 8.56 -3.39
C LEU A 50 2.28 7.28 -3.06
N ALA A 51 2.91 6.68 -4.07
CA ALA A 51 3.82 5.55 -3.88
C ALA A 51 5.07 5.97 -3.08
N SER A 52 5.63 7.15 -3.35
CA SER A 52 6.72 7.70 -2.52
C SER A 52 6.29 7.98 -1.09
N GLU A 53 5.07 8.49 -0.88
CA GLU A 53 4.53 8.72 0.46
C GLU A 53 4.36 7.42 1.26
N ILE A 54 3.83 6.37 0.61
CA ILE A 54 3.71 5.03 1.22
C ILE A 54 5.09 4.41 1.47
N ALA A 55 6.05 4.59 0.56
CA ALA A 55 7.41 4.06 0.72
C ALA A 55 8.14 4.67 1.94
N GLY A 56 7.73 5.87 2.39
CA GLY A 56 8.20 6.46 3.64
C GLY A 56 7.58 5.86 4.92
N LYS A 57 6.65 4.89 4.80
CA LYS A 57 6.06 4.15 5.92
C LYS A 57 6.77 2.81 6.13
N LYS A 58 6.38 2.08 7.18
CA LYS A 58 6.88 0.72 7.45
C LYS A 58 6.28 -0.27 6.46
N VAL A 59 6.88 -0.35 5.26
CA VAL A 59 6.57 -1.31 4.19
C VAL A 59 7.88 -1.82 3.59
N ALA A 60 7.91 -3.09 3.18
CA ALA A 60 9.07 -3.71 2.53
C ALA A 60 9.17 -3.30 1.05
N LYS A 61 8.03 -3.12 0.38
CA LYS A 61 7.99 -2.80 -1.05
C LYS A 61 6.72 -2.05 -1.41
N VAL A 62 6.84 -1.14 -2.39
CA VAL A 62 5.71 -0.43 -2.99
C VAL A 62 5.66 -0.70 -4.48
N PHE A 63 4.52 -1.18 -4.96
CA PHE A 63 4.20 -1.31 -6.38
C PHE A 63 3.36 -0.12 -6.81
N ALA A 64 3.82 0.63 -7.80
CA ALA A 64 3.02 1.67 -8.44
C ALA A 64 2.51 1.13 -9.78
N ARG A 65 1.18 1.04 -9.96
CA ARG A 65 0.58 0.60 -11.22
C ARG A 65 -0.52 1.55 -11.67
N ILE A 66 -0.48 1.88 -12.96
CA ILE A 66 -1.56 2.61 -13.62
C ILE A 66 -2.70 1.62 -13.82
N ALA A 67 -3.89 1.92 -13.30
CA ALA A 67 -5.09 1.18 -13.68
C ALA A 67 -5.37 1.50 -15.15
N GLN A 68 -5.03 0.58 -16.06
CA GLN A 68 -5.43 0.70 -17.45
C GLN A 68 -6.95 0.44 -17.52
N ALA A 69 -7.68 1.39 -18.08
CA ALA A 69 -9.10 1.28 -18.36
C ALA A 69 -9.36 0.25 -19.46
#